data_AF-A0A5Q4SGJ9-F1
#
_entry.id   AF-A0A5Q4SGJ9-F1
#
_cell.length_a   1.000
_cell.length_b   1.000
_cell.length_c   1.000
_cell.angle_alpha   90.00
_cell.angle_beta   90.00
_cell.angle_gamma   90.00
#
_symmetry.space_group_name_H-M   'P 1'
#
loop_
_entity.id
_entity.type
_entity.pdbx_description
1 polymer ?
#
loop_
_entity_poly.entity_id
_entity_poly.type
_entity_poly.pdbx_seq_one_letter_code
_entity_poly.pdbx_strand_id
1 'polypeptide(L)'
;MGYDRSTKVNFDYVRPLNGYHDVVVHGNNQGFFEPGRVNEAGSGFSAGDTHPTHIANAIRANPSYAGGPVRLVSCHTGTVTEGAFDVPAAQSVANELGVPVMAPTNKVGVSTRLGPGQTPTIFDGGYWRTFLPLAH
;
A
#
# COMPACT_ATOMS: atom_id res chain seq x y z
N MET A 1 2.17 -4.63 -9.66
CA MET A 1 3.44 -4.02 -9.22
C MET A 1 3.64 -2.73 -10.00
N GLY A 2 3.93 -1.61 -9.34
CA GLY A 2 4.41 -0.40 -10.02
C GLY A 2 5.88 -0.57 -10.42
N TYR A 3 6.32 -0.04 -11.57
CA TYR A 3 7.67 -0.27 -12.07
C TYR A 3 8.64 0.91 -11.87
N ASP A 4 8.23 1.99 -11.20
CA ASP A 4 9.11 3.11 -10.93
C ASP A 4 10.11 2.78 -9.81
N ARG A 5 11.17 3.59 -9.77
CA ARG A 5 12.31 3.39 -8.88
C ARG A 5 11.92 3.30 -7.40
N SER A 6 10.88 4.00 -6.97
CA SER A 6 10.49 4.03 -5.55
C SER A 6 9.72 2.78 -5.15
N THR A 7 8.82 2.28 -6.01
CA THR A 7 8.17 0.97 -5.80
C THR A 7 9.22 -0.15 -5.72
N LYS A 8 10.18 -0.16 -6.65
CA LYS A 8 11.24 -1.19 -6.66
C LYS A 8 12.14 -1.13 -5.43
N VAL A 9 12.54 0.07 -4.99
CA VAL A 9 13.33 0.24 -3.76
C VAL A 9 12.58 -0.27 -2.53
N ASN A 10 11.30 0.04 -2.39
CA ASN A 10 10.51 -0.47 -1.28
C ASN A 10 10.34 -2.00 -1.38
N PHE A 11 10.10 -2.54 -2.57
CA PHE A 11 10.01 -3.98 -2.79
C PHE A 11 11.32 -4.71 -2.43
N ASP A 12 12.46 -4.19 -2.85
CA ASP A 12 13.76 -4.83 -2.67
C ASP A 12 14.28 -4.72 -1.23
N TYR A 13 13.97 -3.62 -0.52
CA TYR A 13 14.62 -3.31 0.75
C TYR A 13 13.73 -3.41 1.98
N VAL A 14 12.41 -3.47 1.84
CA VAL A 14 11.52 -3.69 2.98
C VAL A 14 11.70 -5.11 3.51
N ARG A 15 11.90 -5.21 4.82
CA ARG A 15 11.84 -6.49 5.52
C ARG A 15 10.39 -6.98 5.57
N PRO A 16 10.12 -8.23 5.13
CA PRO A 16 8.82 -8.86 5.32
C PRO A 16 8.36 -8.78 6.77
N LEU A 17 7.10 -8.42 6.99
CA LEU A 17 6.52 -8.47 8.33
C LEU A 17 5.90 -9.85 8.56
N ASN A 18 6.40 -10.57 9.56
CA ASN A 18 5.87 -11.89 9.89
C ASN A 18 4.36 -11.81 10.20
N GLY A 19 3.57 -12.72 9.63
CA GLY A 19 2.12 -12.75 9.75
C GLY A 19 1.35 -11.81 8.83
N TYR A 20 2.04 -11.07 7.95
CA TYR A 20 1.42 -10.16 6.98
C TYR A 20 1.86 -10.48 5.55
N HIS A 21 0.95 -10.28 4.61
CA HIS A 21 1.29 -10.17 3.19
C HIS A 21 1.60 -8.71 2.83
N ASP A 22 2.82 -8.45 2.40
CA ASP A 22 3.25 -7.11 2.03
C ASP A 22 2.84 -6.76 0.61
N VAL A 23 2.22 -5.59 0.46
CA VAL A 23 1.80 -5.04 -0.83
C VAL A 23 2.46 -3.69 -1.02
N VAL A 24 3.37 -3.61 -1.99
CA VAL A 24 4.06 -2.37 -2.35
C VAL A 24 3.38 -1.76 -3.57
N VAL A 25 2.81 -0.58 -3.39
CA VAL A 25 2.11 0.19 -4.42
C VAL A 25 2.27 1.68 -4.13
N HIS A 26 2.13 2.55 -5.12
CA HIS A 26 2.10 3.98 -4.84
C HIS A 26 0.79 4.41 -4.19
N GLY A 27 0.86 5.48 -3.43
CA GLY A 27 -0.28 6.23 -2.95
C GLY A 27 0.01 7.72 -3.10
N ASN A 28 -1.04 8.52 -3.25
CA ASN A 28 -0.93 9.98 -3.33
C ASN A 28 -1.23 10.66 -1.99
N ASN A 29 -0.97 11.96 -1.91
CA ASN A 29 -1.22 12.76 -0.71
C ASN A 29 -2.70 12.90 -0.34
N GLN A 30 -3.61 12.40 -1.19
CA GLN A 30 -5.05 12.39 -0.96
C GLN A 30 -5.56 11.04 -0.39
N GLY A 31 -4.66 10.07 -0.21
CA GLY A 31 -4.99 8.76 0.38
C GLY A 31 -5.48 7.72 -0.63
N PHE A 32 -5.39 7.99 -1.93
CA PHE A 32 -5.73 7.05 -3.00
C PHE A 32 -4.51 6.26 -3.47
N PHE A 33 -4.75 5.08 -4.05
CA PHE A 33 -3.72 4.32 -4.75
C PHE A 33 -3.37 5.01 -6.07
N GLU A 34 -2.11 5.35 -6.24
CA GLU A 34 -1.56 5.64 -7.56
C GLU A 34 -0.97 4.34 -8.10
N PRO A 35 -1.34 3.87 -9.29
CA PRO A 35 -0.54 2.89 -9.99
C PRO A 35 0.81 3.54 -10.32
N GLY A 36 1.90 2.79 -10.18
CA GLY A 36 3.24 3.28 -10.54
C GLY A 36 3.18 3.87 -11.95
N ARG A 37 3.55 5.15 -12.08
CA ARG A 37 3.36 5.95 -13.30
C ARG A 37 4.23 5.51 -14.46
N VAL A 38 4.94 4.38 -14.35
CA VAL A 38 5.76 3.78 -15.40
C VAL A 38 5.44 2.30 -15.51
N ASN A 39 5.29 1.81 -16.73
CA ASN A 39 5.16 0.38 -17.00
C ASN A 39 6.53 -0.31 -17.01
N GLU A 40 6.57 -1.62 -17.24
CA GLU A 40 7.81 -2.40 -17.32
C GLU A 40 8.81 -1.86 -18.37
N ALA A 41 8.30 -1.20 -19.41
CA ALA A 41 9.07 -0.55 -20.47
C ALA A 41 9.55 0.88 -20.13
N GLY A 42 9.36 1.35 -18.89
CA GLY A 42 9.76 2.69 -18.45
C GLY A 42 8.93 3.84 -19.02
N SER A 43 7.81 3.53 -19.68
CA SER A 43 6.95 4.54 -20.31
C SER A 43 5.93 5.07 -19.31
N GLY A 44 5.85 6.41 -19.24
CA GLY A 44 4.92 7.14 -18.39
C GLY A 44 3.45 6.89 -18.79
N PHE A 45 2.58 6.49 -17.87
CA PHE A 45 1.13 6.45 -18.14
C PHE A 45 0.33 7.07 -16.98
N SER A 46 -0.69 7.88 -17.34
CA SER A 46 -1.70 8.36 -16.41
C SER A 46 -2.81 7.31 -16.35
N ALA A 47 -2.66 6.34 -15.45
CA ALA A 47 -3.85 5.65 -14.96
C ALA A 47 -4.42 6.51 -13.85
N GLY A 48 -5.65 6.97 -14.02
CA GLY A 48 -6.39 7.67 -12.96
C GLY A 48 -6.43 6.86 -11.66
N ASP A 49 -6.93 7.49 -10.60
CA ASP A 49 -6.99 6.90 -9.25
C ASP A 49 -7.45 5.43 -9.32
N THR A 50 -6.60 4.52 -8.84
CA THR A 50 -6.92 3.10 -8.90
C THR A 50 -7.94 2.80 -7.81
N HIS A 51 -9.14 2.41 -8.23
CA HIS A 51 -10.21 2.04 -7.31
C HIS A 51 -9.72 0.93 -6.35
N PRO A 52 -9.99 1.01 -5.03
CA PRO A 52 -9.49 0.05 -4.04
C PRO A 52 -9.80 -1.43 -4.34
N THR A 53 -10.91 -1.70 -5.04
CA THR A 53 -11.30 -3.05 -5.48
C THR A 53 -10.27 -3.68 -6.43
N HIS A 54 -9.58 -2.90 -7.25
CA HIS A 54 -8.53 -3.41 -8.13
C HIS A 54 -7.31 -3.89 -7.34
N ILE A 55 -6.98 -3.22 -6.23
CA ILE A 55 -5.91 -3.64 -5.33
C ILE A 55 -6.29 -4.93 -4.60
N ALA A 56 -7.51 -5.02 -4.06
CA ALA A 56 -8.00 -6.25 -3.42
C ALA A 56 -7.99 -7.44 -4.40
N ASN A 57 -8.42 -7.23 -5.66
CA ASN A 57 -8.38 -8.27 -6.69
C ASN A 57 -6.95 -8.67 -7.06
N ALA A 58 -6.03 -7.72 -7.19
CA ALA A 58 -4.62 -8.00 -7.46
C ALA A 58 -3.97 -8.80 -6.31
N ILE A 59 -4.33 -8.52 -5.06
CA ILE A 59 -3.88 -9.28 -3.88
C ILE A 59 -4.42 -10.71 -3.93
N ARG A 60 -5.73 -10.90 -4.14
CA ARG A 60 -6.34 -12.24 -4.25
C ARG A 60 -5.80 -13.07 -5.42
N ALA A 61 -5.49 -12.42 -6.53
CA ALA A 61 -4.93 -13.08 -7.72
C ALA A 61 -3.44 -13.43 -7.58
N ASN A 62 -2.75 -12.93 -6.54
CA ASN A 62 -1.35 -13.24 -6.32
C ASN A 62 -1.22 -14.68 -5.76
N PRO A 63 -0.58 -15.62 -6.47
CA PRO A 63 -0.44 -17.01 -6.00
C PRO A 63 0.39 -17.15 -4.73
N SER A 64 1.17 -16.12 -4.35
CA SER A 64 1.90 -16.08 -3.08
C SER A 64 1.07 -15.58 -1.90
N TYR A 65 -0.16 -15.11 -2.14
CA TYR A 65 -1.08 -14.73 -1.07
C TYR A 65 -1.98 -15.91 -0.69
N ALA A 66 -1.71 -16.49 0.48
CA ALA A 66 -2.48 -17.61 1.02
C ALA A 66 -3.66 -17.16 1.92
N GLY A 67 -4.03 -15.88 1.87
CA GLY A 67 -4.95 -15.25 2.82
C GLY A 67 -4.25 -14.64 4.04
N GLY A 68 -5.04 -14.08 4.95
CA GLY A 68 -4.55 -13.47 6.19
C GLY A 68 -4.25 -11.96 6.08
N PRO A 69 -3.72 -11.35 7.17
CA PRO A 69 -3.52 -9.91 7.25
C PRO A 69 -2.63 -9.35 6.13
N VAL A 70 -2.92 -8.12 5.70
CA VAL A 70 -2.16 -7.42 4.65
C VAL A 70 -1.50 -6.17 5.22
N ARG A 71 -0.26 -5.89 4.80
CA ARG A 71 0.43 -4.62 5.06
C ARG A 71 0.64 -3.86 3.76
N LEU A 72 0.01 -2.70 3.64
CA LEU A 72 0.19 -1.79 2.52
C LEU A 72 1.42 -0.92 2.75
N VAL A 73 2.49 -1.14 2.00
CA VAL A 73 3.63 -0.22 1.94
C VAL A 73 3.36 0.81 0.84
N SER A 74 2.38 1.68 1.11
CA SER A 74 1.90 2.69 0.17
C SER A 74 1.54 3.98 0.91
N CYS A 75 2.15 5.09 0.49
CA CYS A 75 2.01 6.41 1.11
C CYS A 75 0.54 6.79 1.33
N HIS A 76 0.21 7.27 2.53
CA HIS A 76 -1.08 7.89 2.88
C HIS A 76 -2.30 6.96 2.72
N THR A 77 -2.13 5.66 2.44
CA THR A 77 -3.27 4.75 2.27
C THR A 77 -4.03 4.47 3.56
N GLY A 78 -3.44 4.81 4.71
CA GLY A 78 -4.10 4.83 6.02
C GLY A 78 -4.55 6.23 6.49
N THR A 79 -4.41 7.27 5.67
CA THR A 79 -4.86 8.63 6.01
C THR A 79 -6.39 8.68 6.04
N VAL A 80 -6.93 9.28 7.09
CA VAL A 80 -8.36 9.60 7.22
C VAL A 80 -8.46 11.12 7.27
N THR A 81 -8.91 11.73 6.18
CA THR A 81 -9.08 13.19 6.13
C THR A 81 -10.46 13.53 6.66
N GLU A 82 -10.54 14.35 7.71
CA GLU A 82 -11.83 14.87 8.19
C GLU A 82 -12.53 15.65 7.07
N GLY A 83 -13.81 15.32 6.82
CA GLY A 83 -14.60 15.92 5.74
C GLY A 83 -14.43 15.27 4.36
N ALA A 84 -13.52 14.31 4.19
CA ALA A 84 -13.57 13.41 3.06
C ALA A 84 -14.75 12.45 3.24
N PHE A 85 -15.69 12.46 2.32
CA PHE A 85 -16.83 11.53 2.30
C PHE A 85 -16.42 10.10 1.94
N ASP A 86 -15.13 9.88 1.65
CA ASP A 86 -14.60 8.62 1.16
C ASP A 86 -14.02 7.75 2.28
N VAL A 87 -14.35 6.46 2.20
CA VAL A 87 -13.74 5.40 3.02
C VAL A 87 -12.23 5.36 2.70
N PRO A 88 -11.34 5.36 3.72
CA PRO A 88 -9.90 5.27 3.48
C PRO A 88 -9.56 4.07 2.60
N ALA A 89 -8.61 4.22 1.68
CA ALA A 89 -8.28 3.16 0.72
C ALA A 89 -7.94 1.82 1.42
N ALA A 90 -7.23 1.86 2.54
CA ALA A 90 -6.94 0.67 3.36
C ALA A 90 -8.20 0.03 3.96
N GLN A 91 -9.21 0.83 4.34
CA GLN A 91 -10.48 0.31 4.86
C GLN A 91 -11.30 -0.37 3.77
N SER A 92 -11.34 0.19 2.56
CA SER A 92 -11.98 -0.47 1.42
C SER A 92 -11.30 -1.81 1.09
N VAL A 93 -9.97 -1.87 1.11
CA VAL A 93 -9.25 -3.14 0.91
C VAL A 93 -9.54 -4.13 2.05
N ALA A 94 -9.64 -3.68 3.29
CA ALA A 94 -9.97 -4.54 4.44
C ALA A 94 -11.37 -5.14 4.28
N ASN A 95 -12.37 -4.32 3.94
CA ASN A 95 -13.74 -4.77 3.73
C ASN A 95 -13.83 -5.77 2.57
N GLU A 96 -13.17 -5.47 1.45
CA GLU A 96 -13.11 -6.38 0.31
C GLU A 96 -12.47 -7.72 0.70
N LEU A 97 -11.24 -7.72 1.20
CA LEU A 97 -10.51 -8.94 1.49
C LEU A 97 -11.08 -9.74 2.69
N GLY A 98 -11.86 -9.09 3.57
CA GLY A 98 -12.37 -9.71 4.79
C GLY A 98 -11.28 -9.98 5.83
N VAL A 99 -10.16 -9.25 5.79
CA VAL A 99 -9.00 -9.44 6.67
C VAL A 99 -8.47 -8.10 7.19
N PRO A 100 -7.71 -8.08 8.29
CA PRO A 100 -7.04 -6.86 8.75
C PRO A 100 -6.05 -6.31 7.72
N VAL A 101 -6.07 -4.99 7.54
CA VAL A 101 -5.14 -4.27 6.65
C VAL A 101 -4.40 -3.20 7.46
N MET A 102 -3.07 -3.28 7.48
CA MET A 102 -2.21 -2.28 8.10
C MET A 102 -1.66 -1.31 7.04
N ALA A 103 -1.79 -0.01 7.24
CA ALA A 103 -1.39 1.01 6.28
C ALA A 103 -0.81 2.26 6.97
N PRO A 104 0.09 3.01 6.32
CA PRO A 104 0.71 4.19 6.90
C PRO A 104 -0.22 5.41 6.77
N THR A 105 -0.28 6.24 7.81
CA THR A 105 -1.05 7.50 7.81
C THR A 105 -0.35 8.65 7.08
N ASN A 106 0.87 8.44 6.58
CA ASN A 106 1.66 9.43 5.84
C ASN A 106 2.62 8.71 4.86
N LYS A 107 3.61 9.42 4.31
CA LYS A 107 4.67 8.89 3.47
C LYS A 107 5.40 7.77 4.20
N VAL A 108 5.69 6.70 3.49
CA VAL A 108 6.42 5.53 3.98
C VAL A 108 7.60 5.24 3.06
N GLY A 109 8.72 4.77 3.61
CA GLY A 109 9.86 4.35 2.79
C GLY A 109 11.02 3.76 3.56
N VAL A 110 12.03 3.35 2.79
CA VAL A 110 13.31 2.79 3.24
C VAL A 110 14.47 3.57 2.62
N SER A 111 15.66 3.49 3.21
CA SER A 111 16.85 4.21 2.72
C SER A 111 17.68 3.34 1.78
N THR A 112 17.97 3.80 0.57
CA THR A 112 18.84 3.04 -0.34
C THR A 112 20.27 2.89 0.14
N ARG A 113 20.70 3.69 1.13
CA ARG A 113 22.06 3.63 1.69
C ARG A 113 22.27 2.51 2.70
N LEU A 114 21.19 1.99 3.28
CA LEU A 114 21.25 1.01 4.36
C LEU A 114 21.13 -0.45 3.88
N GLY A 115 20.85 -0.68 2.59
CA GLY A 115 20.70 -2.01 2.02
C GLY A 115 19.37 -2.70 2.38
N PRO A 116 19.18 -3.97 2.03
CA PRO A 116 17.92 -4.68 2.22
C PRO A 116 17.62 -5.04 3.69
N GLY A 117 16.37 -5.41 3.98
CA GLY A 117 15.96 -5.91 5.31
C GLY A 117 15.59 -4.81 6.31
N GLN A 118 15.20 -3.64 5.82
CA GLN A 118 14.82 -2.49 6.63
C GLN A 118 13.36 -2.56 7.09
N THR A 119 13.10 -2.14 8.32
CA THR A 119 11.74 -1.74 8.71
C THR A 119 11.44 -0.38 8.07
N PRO A 120 10.39 -0.25 7.24
CA PRO A 120 10.03 1.04 6.66
C PRO A 120 9.62 2.04 7.73
N THR A 121 10.08 3.28 7.59
CA THR A 121 9.72 4.40 8.47
C THR A 121 8.58 5.20 7.87
N ILE A 122 7.72 5.74 8.74
CA ILE A 122 6.69 6.69 8.34
C ILE A 122 7.19 8.09 8.68
N PHE A 123 7.10 8.99 7.72
CA PHE A 123 7.61 10.36 7.84
C PHE A 123 6.62 11.27 8.57
N ASP A 124 7.11 12.44 9.00
CA ASP A 124 6.31 13.56 9.53
C ASP A 124 5.39 13.17 10.71
N GLY A 125 5.86 12.28 11.58
CA GLY A 125 5.11 11.82 12.76
C GLY A 125 3.94 10.88 12.43
N GLY A 126 3.82 10.44 11.18
CA GLY A 126 2.84 9.42 10.81
C GLY A 126 3.11 8.07 11.48
N TYR A 127 2.11 7.20 11.46
CA TYR A 127 2.12 5.92 12.16
C TYR A 127 1.39 4.85 11.34
N TRP A 128 1.64 3.59 11.69
CA TRP A 128 0.94 2.46 11.10
C TRP A 128 -0.43 2.33 11.76
N ARG A 129 -1.49 2.34 10.95
CA ARG A 129 -2.86 2.14 11.40
C ARG A 129 -3.40 0.83 10.84
N THR A 130 -4.09 0.07 11.68
CA THR A 130 -4.77 -1.15 11.27
C THR A 130 -6.26 -0.89 11.08
N PHE A 131 -6.77 -1.33 9.95
CA PHE A 131 -8.17 -1.29 9.56
C PHE A 131 -8.71 -2.72 9.63
N LEU A 132 -9.82 -2.89 10.34
CA LEU A 132 -10.51 -4.17 10.44
C LEU A 132 -11.66 -4.22 9.44
N PRO A 133 -11.96 -5.38 8.84
CA PRO A 133 -13.12 -5.52 7.98
C PRO A 133 -14.38 -5.17 8.77
N LEU A 134 -15.21 -4.30 8.20
CA LEU A 134 -16.54 -4.02 8.75
C LEU A 134 -17.46 -5.15 8.28
N ALA A 135 -18.11 -5.84 9.22
CA ALA A 135 -19.07 -6.90 8.88
C ALA A 135 -20.25 -6.31 8.09
N HIS A 136 -20.57 -6.95 6.96
CA HIS A 136 -21.82 -6.73 6.22
C HIS A 136 -22.92 -7.64 6.75
#